data_AF-A0A936UQQ4-F1
#
_entry.id   AF-A0A936UQQ4-F1
#
_cell.length_a   1.000
_cell.length_b   1.000
_cell.length_c   1.000
_cell.angle_alpha   90.00
_cell.angle_beta   90.00
_cell.angle_gamma   90.00
#
_symmetry.space_group_name_H-M   'P 1'
#
loop_
_entity.id
_entity.type
_entity.pdbx_description
1 polymer ?
#
loop_
_entity_poly.entity_id
_entity_poly.type
_entity_poly.pdbx_seq_one_letter_code
_entity_poly.pdbx_strand_id
1 'polypeptide(L)'
;MEQPRSFATIRLKAIALLVVSAYAHTSAQAEDCEPAHIDSVITNSPICIGDHVDLAVVATGDIIGYSWEGPGTGEQFSFTPEFSFLIPLTGDYTVVVYGECGNDTVTVTVTAQGAGAGNGGILQLCDNGPLKPLDIVLGAHDPGGAWTFFGEPHSGIYDPAIDPPGPYVYTVTDTVTCPGANQSASIAVQLTHVGPAQVTSICELDGPVDLSQSLMPGFTENGLWHQYVMLSMEPHAATYDPEVDSSGVFFYMVAGCTTSVTVNEDTAIAWFNDADHDGMGDPSDVIIACTRPEGYVPDSSDACGTLLGTVGSPCDDEDPSTVSDVINAECECLGTLWTSVEPVQHKSTLTVWPNPYTSGPLNLSGDINGPVEVHMVDLHGRTVLLLSGFATEGRVKVAVPTGLSPGTYLVRVVSAGAVLRATLVVR
;
A
#
# COMPACT_ATOMS: atom_id res chain seq x y z
N MET A 1 53.44 42.75 -57.42
CA MET A 1 54.49 41.80 -57.83
C MET A 1 53.96 40.44 -57.41
N GLU A 2 53.62 39.48 -58.26
CA GLU A 2 53.81 39.25 -59.69
C GLU A 2 52.76 38.20 -60.11
N GLN A 3 52.57 38.06 -61.41
CA GLN A 3 51.43 37.43 -62.09
C GLN A 3 51.33 35.90 -62.04
N PRO A 4 50.15 35.34 -62.38
CA PRO A 4 49.92 33.92 -62.65
C PRO A 4 50.43 33.52 -64.05
N ARG A 5 50.90 32.27 -64.23
CA ARG A 5 51.27 31.74 -65.55
C ARG A 5 50.25 30.72 -66.05
N SER A 6 49.55 31.16 -67.10
CA SER A 6 48.76 30.41 -68.07
C SER A 6 49.67 29.58 -68.99
N PHE A 7 49.27 28.34 -69.29
CA PHE A 7 49.73 27.56 -70.45
C PHE A 7 48.48 27.19 -71.26
N ALA A 8 48.21 27.90 -72.36
CA ALA A 8 48.69 27.64 -73.72
C ALA A 8 47.75 26.70 -74.51
N THR A 9 46.73 27.32 -75.09
CA THR A 9 45.85 26.75 -76.12
C THR A 9 46.64 26.58 -77.44
N ILE A 10 46.84 25.35 -77.89
CA ILE A 10 47.43 25.06 -79.21
C ILE A 10 46.29 25.08 -80.24
N ARG A 11 46.31 26.08 -81.12
CA ARG A 11 45.54 26.08 -82.38
C ARG A 11 46.38 25.40 -83.46
N LEU A 12 45.90 24.31 -84.05
CA LEU A 12 46.39 23.84 -85.34
C LEU A 12 45.46 24.35 -86.46
N LYS A 13 46.06 25.06 -87.42
CA LYS A 13 45.45 25.50 -88.69
C LYS A 13 45.39 24.33 -89.67
N ALA A 14 44.28 24.26 -90.40
CA ALA A 14 44.04 23.39 -91.55
C ALA A 14 45.00 23.64 -92.72
N ILE A 15 45.39 22.58 -93.44
CA ILE A 15 45.87 22.63 -94.83
C ILE A 15 45.34 21.43 -95.64
N ALA A 16 44.52 21.80 -96.63
CA ALA A 16 44.33 21.28 -98.00
C ALA A 16 44.12 19.77 -98.30
N LEU A 17 42.91 19.54 -98.81
CA LEU A 17 42.43 18.54 -99.77
C LEU A 17 43.39 18.26 -100.95
N LEU A 18 43.63 16.97 -101.25
CA LEU A 18 43.86 16.48 -102.62
C LEU A 18 43.40 15.01 -102.70
N VAL A 19 42.42 14.79 -103.56
CA VAL A 19 41.83 13.49 -103.90
C VAL A 19 42.68 12.79 -104.96
N VAL A 20 42.63 11.46 -104.96
CA VAL A 20 42.74 10.49 -106.08
C VAL A 20 43.77 9.40 -105.77
N SER A 21 43.27 8.25 -105.30
CA SER A 21 43.24 7.04 -106.14
C SER A 21 42.67 5.87 -105.33
N ALA A 22 41.59 5.30 -105.86
CA ALA A 22 41.04 4.05 -105.42
C ALA A 22 42.05 2.93 -105.67
N TYR A 23 42.41 2.21 -104.60
CA TYR A 23 42.77 0.81 -104.68
C TYR A 23 41.95 0.09 -103.63
N ALA A 24 40.94 -0.63 -104.12
CA ALA A 24 40.28 -1.67 -103.35
C ALA A 24 41.32 -2.75 -103.06
N HIS A 25 41.81 -2.77 -101.84
CA HIS A 25 42.45 -3.94 -101.27
C HIS A 25 41.55 -4.45 -100.15
N THR A 26 40.96 -5.61 -100.45
CA THR A 26 40.65 -6.69 -99.51
C THR A 26 39.89 -6.29 -98.24
N SER A 27 38.63 -6.71 -98.20
CA SER A 27 37.91 -7.04 -96.98
C SER A 27 38.80 -7.86 -96.03
N ALA A 28 39.49 -7.19 -95.11
CA ALA A 28 39.66 -7.74 -93.79
C ALA A 28 38.27 -7.72 -93.17
N GLN A 29 37.82 -8.87 -92.67
CA GLN A 29 36.63 -8.96 -91.83
C GLN A 29 36.68 -7.80 -90.82
N ALA A 30 35.54 -7.17 -90.54
CA ALA A 30 35.41 -6.57 -89.22
C ALA A 30 35.78 -7.70 -88.26
N GLU A 31 36.92 -7.60 -87.56
CA GLU A 31 37.17 -8.47 -86.42
C GLU A 31 35.92 -8.32 -85.57
N ASP A 32 35.21 -9.46 -85.41
CA ASP A 32 33.91 -9.54 -84.75
C ASP A 32 34.19 -9.20 -83.29
N CYS A 33 34.09 -7.92 -82.99
CA CYS A 33 34.41 -7.39 -81.68
C CYS A 33 33.32 -7.84 -80.72
N GLU A 34 33.73 -8.52 -79.65
CA GLU A 34 32.83 -9.10 -78.66
C GLU A 34 32.55 -8.04 -77.58
N PRO A 35 31.29 -7.56 -77.42
CA PRO A 35 30.95 -6.62 -76.36
C PRO A 35 31.35 -7.17 -74.99
N ALA A 36 31.74 -6.29 -74.06
CA ALA A 36 31.99 -6.72 -72.70
C ALA A 36 30.72 -7.39 -72.13
N HIS A 37 30.90 -8.51 -71.43
CA HIS A 37 29.83 -9.21 -70.75
C HIS A 37 30.30 -9.62 -69.35
N ILE A 38 29.52 -9.30 -68.32
CA ILE A 38 29.81 -9.67 -66.95
C ILE A 38 29.26 -11.08 -66.69
N ASP A 39 30.15 -12.04 -66.51
CA ASP A 39 29.79 -13.42 -66.20
C ASP A 39 29.40 -13.58 -64.73
N SER A 40 30.12 -12.91 -63.82
CA SER A 40 29.83 -12.94 -62.39
C SER A 40 30.45 -11.78 -61.62
N VAL A 41 29.84 -11.45 -60.49
CA VAL A 41 30.42 -10.57 -59.46
C VAL A 41 30.56 -11.36 -58.17
N ILE A 42 31.72 -11.27 -57.55
CA ILE A 42 32.06 -11.93 -56.31
C ILE A 42 32.16 -10.85 -55.24
N THR A 43 31.48 -11.09 -54.12
CA THR A 43 31.60 -10.25 -52.92
C THR A 43 31.68 -11.10 -51.67
N ASN A 44 32.27 -10.55 -50.61
CA ASN A 44 32.27 -11.18 -49.29
C ASN A 44 31.06 -10.76 -48.41
N SER A 45 29.98 -10.25 -49.02
CA SER A 45 28.75 -9.86 -48.32
C SER A 45 27.95 -11.09 -47.84
N PRO A 46 27.34 -11.07 -46.63
CA PRO A 46 27.40 -10.01 -45.64
C PRO A 46 28.75 -9.95 -44.90
N ILE A 47 29.24 -8.73 -44.65
CA ILE A 47 30.54 -8.48 -43.98
C ILE A 47 30.36 -8.29 -42.46
N CYS A 48 31.38 -8.59 -41.67
CA CYS A 48 31.37 -8.31 -40.23
C CYS A 48 31.89 -6.91 -39.90
N ILE A 49 31.57 -6.41 -38.71
CA ILE A 49 32.11 -5.15 -38.21
C ILE A 49 33.65 -5.25 -38.14
N GLY A 50 34.34 -4.41 -38.93
CA GLY A 50 35.80 -4.39 -39.01
C GLY A 50 36.39 -5.23 -40.15
N ASP A 51 35.57 -5.94 -40.93
CA ASP A 51 36.03 -6.64 -42.14
C ASP A 51 36.30 -5.67 -43.29
N HIS A 52 37.11 -6.14 -44.25
CA HIS A 52 37.24 -5.50 -45.55
C HIS A 52 35.99 -5.70 -46.39
N VAL A 53 35.70 -4.78 -47.31
CA VAL A 53 34.80 -5.03 -48.43
C VAL A 53 35.64 -5.54 -49.60
N ASP A 54 35.39 -6.77 -50.03
CA ASP A 54 36.07 -7.38 -51.16
C ASP A 54 35.12 -7.45 -52.36
N LEU A 55 35.50 -6.82 -53.46
CA LEU A 55 34.73 -6.79 -54.71
C LEU A 55 35.59 -7.34 -55.85
N ALA A 56 35.04 -8.26 -56.63
CA ALA A 56 35.68 -8.75 -57.85
C ALA A 56 34.64 -8.97 -58.95
N VAL A 57 35.01 -8.69 -60.19
CA VAL A 57 34.19 -8.98 -61.38
C VAL A 57 34.94 -9.89 -62.34
N VAL A 58 34.24 -10.92 -62.84
CA VAL A 58 34.69 -11.78 -63.94
C VAL A 58 33.86 -11.42 -65.16
N ALA A 59 34.53 -11.08 -66.25
CA ALA A 59 33.90 -10.66 -67.49
C ALA A 59 34.65 -11.21 -68.70
N THR A 60 33.92 -11.37 -69.81
CA THR A 60 34.38 -11.82 -71.13
C THR A 60 34.18 -10.72 -72.19
N GLY A 61 34.75 -10.95 -73.39
CA GLY A 61 34.74 -9.99 -74.50
C GLY A 61 36.00 -9.13 -74.60
N ASP A 62 35.99 -8.16 -75.50
CA ASP A 62 37.12 -7.26 -75.78
C ASP A 62 37.18 -6.11 -74.76
N ILE A 63 37.60 -6.44 -73.53
CA ILE A 63 37.58 -5.52 -72.37
C ILE A 63 38.72 -4.50 -72.43
N ILE A 64 38.37 -3.22 -72.29
CA ILE A 64 39.31 -2.08 -72.26
C ILE A 64 39.39 -1.39 -70.89
N GLY A 65 38.50 -1.71 -69.96
CA GLY A 65 38.60 -1.15 -68.61
C GLY A 65 37.46 -1.53 -67.68
N TYR A 66 37.65 -1.17 -66.42
CA TYR A 66 36.69 -1.35 -65.34
C TYR A 66 36.45 -0.02 -64.65
N SER A 67 35.28 0.17 -64.06
CA SER A 67 35.04 1.28 -63.14
C SER A 67 34.04 0.88 -62.06
N TRP A 68 34.44 1.08 -60.80
CA TRP A 68 33.60 0.86 -59.64
C TRP A 68 33.09 2.17 -59.06
N GLU A 69 31.80 2.21 -58.76
CA GLU A 69 31.10 3.29 -58.08
C GLU A 69 30.52 2.78 -56.74
N GLY A 70 30.65 3.60 -55.69
CA GLY A 70 30.25 3.25 -54.34
C GLY A 70 28.87 3.79 -53.96
N PRO A 71 28.29 3.32 -52.85
CA PRO A 71 26.95 3.71 -52.44
C PRO A 71 26.82 5.22 -52.22
N GLY A 72 25.89 5.84 -52.97
CA GLY A 72 25.49 7.24 -52.77
C GLY A 72 26.50 8.30 -53.21
N THR A 73 27.64 7.92 -53.82
CA THR A 73 28.66 8.90 -54.23
C THR A 73 28.48 9.39 -55.65
N GLY A 74 27.99 8.57 -56.60
CA GLY A 74 28.05 8.93 -58.01
C GLY A 74 29.48 8.99 -58.58
N GLU A 75 30.47 8.70 -57.74
CA GLU A 75 31.88 8.92 -58.01
C GLU A 75 32.65 7.59 -58.08
N GLN A 76 33.48 7.49 -59.11
CA GLN A 76 34.31 6.32 -59.40
C GLN A 76 35.49 6.27 -58.42
N PHE A 77 35.73 5.12 -57.80
CA PHE A 77 36.80 4.96 -56.81
C PHE A 77 37.86 3.92 -57.20
N SER A 78 37.58 3.04 -58.17
CA SER A 78 38.54 2.04 -58.67
C SER A 78 38.36 1.75 -60.15
N PHE A 79 39.46 1.38 -60.82
CA PHE A 79 39.51 1.01 -62.25
C PHE A 79 40.10 -0.40 -62.48
N THR A 80 40.20 -1.20 -61.43
CA THR A 80 40.70 -2.59 -61.47
C THR A 80 39.53 -3.58 -61.38
N PRO A 81 39.69 -4.81 -61.91
CA PRO A 81 38.65 -5.84 -61.81
C PRO A 81 38.41 -6.33 -60.37
N GLU A 82 39.40 -6.18 -59.49
CA GLU A 82 39.34 -6.54 -58.08
C GLU A 82 39.69 -5.33 -57.21
N PHE A 83 39.02 -5.17 -56.07
CA PHE A 83 39.28 -4.11 -55.11
C PHE A 83 38.92 -4.53 -53.68
N SER A 84 39.76 -4.16 -52.72
CA SER A 84 39.57 -4.44 -51.28
C SER A 84 39.89 -3.22 -50.44
N PHE A 85 39.05 -2.88 -49.46
CA PHE A 85 39.22 -1.72 -48.59
C PHE A 85 38.56 -1.88 -47.22
N LEU A 86 39.03 -1.12 -46.23
CA LEU A 86 38.75 -1.29 -44.80
C LEU A 86 37.53 -0.52 -44.25
N ILE A 87 36.93 0.37 -45.03
CA ILE A 87 35.90 1.29 -44.51
C ILE A 87 34.56 0.95 -45.18
N PRO A 88 33.69 0.15 -44.55
CA PRO A 88 32.47 -0.28 -45.19
C PRO A 88 31.46 0.87 -45.21
N LEU A 89 31.20 1.41 -46.39
CA LEU A 89 29.88 1.95 -46.67
C LEU A 89 29.03 0.76 -47.10
N THR A 90 28.12 0.31 -46.25
CA THR A 90 27.10 -0.63 -46.69
C THR A 90 26.21 0.05 -47.73
N GLY A 91 25.71 -0.72 -48.69
CA GLY A 91 24.88 -0.22 -49.78
C GLY A 91 25.29 -0.77 -51.13
N ASP A 92 24.79 -0.14 -52.18
CA ASP A 92 24.91 -0.61 -53.56
C ASP A 92 26.23 -0.16 -54.20
N TYR A 93 27.00 -1.13 -54.66
CA TYR A 93 28.20 -0.94 -55.45
C TYR A 93 27.93 -1.30 -56.90
N THR A 94 28.27 -0.40 -57.83
CA THR A 94 28.04 -0.63 -59.26
C THR A 94 29.37 -0.76 -59.98
N VAL A 95 29.53 -1.79 -60.80
CA VAL A 95 30.68 -1.94 -61.71
C VAL A 95 30.23 -1.79 -63.14
N VAL A 96 30.97 -0.98 -63.88
CA VAL A 96 30.88 -0.86 -65.35
C VAL A 96 32.12 -1.51 -65.95
N VAL A 97 31.91 -2.52 -66.79
CA VAL A 97 32.98 -3.12 -67.61
C VAL A 97 32.88 -2.51 -69.00
N TYR A 98 33.92 -1.80 -69.41
CA TYR A 98 34.00 -1.17 -70.72
C TYR A 98 34.63 -2.14 -71.71
N GLY A 99 33.92 -2.45 -72.79
CA GLY A 99 34.45 -3.16 -73.94
C GLY A 99 34.62 -2.25 -75.14
N GLU A 100 35.43 -2.66 -76.11
CA GLU A 100 35.65 -1.90 -77.36
C GLU A 100 34.34 -1.64 -78.12
N CYS A 101 33.36 -2.53 -77.99
CA CYS A 101 32.12 -2.53 -78.78
C CYS A 101 30.82 -2.49 -77.97
N GLY A 102 30.94 -2.37 -76.64
CA GLY A 102 29.80 -2.26 -75.74
C GLY A 102 30.23 -2.43 -74.29
N ASN A 103 29.48 -1.80 -73.39
CA ASN A 103 29.73 -1.84 -71.96
C ASN A 103 28.67 -2.73 -71.31
N ASP A 104 29.04 -3.40 -70.23
CA ASP A 104 28.10 -4.10 -69.35
C ASP A 104 28.15 -3.50 -67.95
N THR A 105 27.06 -3.58 -67.20
CA THR A 105 26.93 -2.94 -65.90
C THR A 105 26.09 -3.78 -64.96
N VAL A 106 26.56 -3.91 -63.72
CA VAL A 106 25.84 -4.64 -62.67
C VAL A 106 26.03 -3.94 -61.33
N THR A 107 24.99 -4.04 -60.50
CA THR A 107 24.99 -3.51 -59.13
C THR A 107 24.90 -4.66 -58.13
N VAL A 108 25.72 -4.61 -57.09
CA VAL A 108 25.73 -5.56 -55.98
C VAL A 108 25.57 -4.82 -54.65
N THR A 109 24.70 -5.32 -53.78
CA THR A 109 24.48 -4.73 -52.46
C THR A 109 25.37 -5.40 -51.42
N VAL A 110 26.23 -4.61 -50.78
CA VAL A 110 27.03 -5.05 -49.63
C VAL A 110 26.29 -4.69 -48.34
N THR A 111 25.96 -5.71 -47.56
CA THR A 111 25.31 -5.58 -46.25
C THR A 111 26.28 -5.93 -45.14
N ALA A 112 26.15 -5.29 -43.98
CA ALA A 112 26.86 -5.70 -42.78
C ALA A 112 25.98 -6.64 -41.95
N GLN A 113 26.59 -7.68 -41.40
CA GLN A 113 25.96 -8.48 -40.36
C GLN A 113 26.15 -7.80 -39.00
N GLY A 114 25.13 -7.89 -38.17
CA GLY A 114 25.15 -7.37 -36.82
C GLY A 114 26.05 -8.16 -35.85
N ALA A 115 26.08 -7.70 -34.60
CA ALA A 115 26.87 -8.28 -33.51
C ALA A 115 26.32 -9.63 -33.00
N GLY A 116 25.22 -10.12 -33.57
CA GLY A 116 24.52 -11.32 -33.12
C GLY A 116 23.83 -11.12 -31.78
N ALA A 117 23.63 -12.20 -31.02
CA ALA A 117 23.01 -12.17 -29.71
C ALA A 117 23.91 -11.59 -28.59
N GLY A 118 25.13 -11.17 -28.91
CA GLY A 118 26.11 -10.69 -27.93
C GLY A 118 26.75 -11.80 -27.11
N ASN A 119 27.21 -11.43 -25.91
CA ASN A 119 27.89 -12.34 -24.98
C ASN A 119 26.96 -12.74 -23.83
N GLY A 120 26.98 -14.02 -23.47
CA GLY A 120 26.33 -14.47 -22.25
C GLY A 120 27.03 -13.95 -20.99
N GLY A 121 26.37 -14.07 -19.84
CA GLY A 121 26.92 -13.55 -18.59
C GLY A 121 26.12 -13.94 -17.36
N ILE A 122 26.54 -13.39 -16.23
CA ILE A 122 25.85 -13.52 -14.94
C ILE A 122 25.26 -12.15 -14.59
N LEU A 123 23.99 -12.12 -14.23
CA LEU A 123 23.31 -10.92 -13.73
C LEU A 123 22.95 -11.13 -12.24
N GLN A 124 23.63 -10.41 -11.35
CA GLN A 124 23.33 -10.40 -9.92
C GLN A 124 22.27 -9.33 -9.62
N LEU A 125 21.15 -9.72 -9.01
CA LEU A 125 20.06 -8.81 -8.64
C LEU A 125 19.66 -9.01 -7.17
N CYS A 126 18.98 -8.00 -6.62
CA CYS A 126 18.32 -8.09 -5.32
C CYS A 126 16.86 -8.49 -5.53
N ASP A 127 16.35 -9.38 -4.69
CA ASP A 127 14.95 -9.82 -4.69
C ASP A 127 13.94 -8.68 -4.44
N ASN A 128 14.34 -7.66 -3.68
CA ASN A 128 13.56 -6.44 -3.43
C ASN A 128 13.86 -5.30 -4.43
N GLY A 129 14.60 -5.59 -5.51
CA GLY A 129 15.02 -4.62 -6.50
C GLY A 129 13.92 -4.23 -7.50
N PRO A 130 14.12 -3.15 -8.28
CA PRO A 130 13.20 -2.77 -9.35
C PRO A 130 13.33 -3.70 -10.55
N LEU A 131 12.39 -3.59 -11.50
CA LEU A 131 12.46 -4.23 -12.82
C LEU A 131 13.79 -3.93 -13.51
N LYS A 132 14.38 -4.94 -14.16
CA LYS A 132 15.66 -4.83 -14.87
C LYS A 132 15.60 -5.40 -16.28
N PRO A 133 16.09 -4.68 -17.29
CA PRO A 133 16.23 -5.25 -18.62
C PRO A 133 17.39 -6.25 -18.64
N LEU A 134 17.18 -7.42 -19.24
CA LEU A 134 18.16 -8.53 -19.25
C LEU A 134 19.32 -8.30 -20.23
N ASP A 135 19.13 -7.44 -21.22
CA ASP A 135 20.11 -7.12 -22.26
C ASP A 135 21.30 -6.29 -21.76
N ILE A 136 21.20 -5.71 -20.56
CA ILE A 136 22.23 -4.86 -19.94
C ILE A 136 23.59 -5.57 -19.79
N VAL A 137 23.60 -6.90 -19.74
CA VAL A 137 24.81 -7.73 -19.61
C VAL A 137 25.21 -8.45 -20.92
N LEU A 138 24.48 -8.27 -22.02
CA LEU A 138 24.80 -8.90 -23.30
C LEU A 138 25.99 -8.22 -24.02
N GLY A 139 26.31 -6.98 -23.66
CA GLY A 139 27.25 -6.15 -24.43
C GLY A 139 26.65 -5.70 -25.76
N ALA A 140 27.49 -5.52 -26.79
CA ALA A 140 27.00 -5.22 -28.14
C ALA A 140 26.25 -6.43 -28.72
N HIS A 141 25.00 -6.22 -29.13
CA HIS A 141 24.10 -7.24 -29.65
C HIS A 141 23.10 -6.61 -30.63
N ASP A 142 22.47 -7.44 -31.45
CA ASP A 142 21.47 -7.02 -32.43
C ASP A 142 20.11 -6.85 -31.76
N PRO A 143 19.39 -5.75 -32.04
CA PRO A 143 18.06 -5.53 -31.50
C PRO A 143 17.02 -6.44 -32.17
N GLY A 144 15.91 -6.69 -31.48
CA GLY A 144 14.77 -7.42 -32.05
C GLY A 144 14.81 -8.94 -31.93
N GLY A 145 15.78 -9.49 -31.22
CA GLY A 145 15.79 -10.90 -30.80
C GLY A 145 14.71 -11.21 -29.76
N ALA A 146 14.49 -12.49 -29.51
CA ALA A 146 13.49 -12.99 -28.58
C ALA A 146 14.14 -13.53 -27.30
N TRP A 147 13.52 -13.24 -26.15
CA TRP A 147 13.91 -13.79 -24.86
C TRP A 147 13.10 -15.05 -24.54
N THR A 148 13.76 -16.02 -23.92
CA THR A 148 13.11 -17.21 -23.36
C THR A 148 13.66 -17.55 -21.98
N PHE A 149 12.86 -18.22 -21.15
CA PHE A 149 13.24 -18.81 -19.88
C PHE A 149 12.84 -20.28 -19.88
N PHE A 150 13.82 -21.19 -19.78
CA PHE A 150 13.61 -22.63 -20.00
C PHE A 150 12.83 -22.99 -21.28
N GLY A 151 12.98 -22.19 -22.33
CA GLY A 151 12.33 -22.38 -23.64
C GLY A 151 10.97 -21.69 -23.78
N GLU A 152 10.37 -21.20 -22.69
CA GLU A 152 9.12 -20.43 -22.74
C GLU A 152 9.40 -18.95 -23.05
N PRO A 153 8.57 -18.26 -23.86
CA PRO A 153 8.76 -16.84 -24.18
C PRO A 153 8.82 -15.96 -22.93
N HIS A 154 9.73 -15.00 -22.93
CA HIS A 154 9.89 -14.00 -21.88
C HIS A 154 9.93 -12.58 -22.46
N SER A 155 9.56 -11.58 -21.65
CA SER A 155 9.45 -10.18 -22.11
C SER A 155 10.80 -9.49 -22.36
N GLY A 156 11.88 -10.04 -21.79
CA GLY A 156 13.20 -9.40 -21.74
C GLY A 156 13.38 -8.40 -20.59
N ILE A 157 12.32 -8.12 -19.83
CA ILE A 157 12.35 -7.35 -18.59
C ILE A 157 12.16 -8.34 -17.45
N TYR A 158 13.16 -8.45 -16.58
CA TYR A 158 13.14 -9.29 -15.40
C TYR A 158 12.52 -8.54 -14.21
N ASP A 159 11.55 -9.15 -13.56
CA ASP A 159 10.90 -8.70 -12.33
C ASP A 159 11.34 -9.59 -11.16
N PRO A 160 12.19 -9.09 -10.24
CA PRO A 160 12.64 -9.86 -9.08
C PRO A 160 11.52 -10.39 -8.17
N ALA A 161 10.31 -9.81 -8.21
CA ALA A 161 9.20 -10.23 -7.37
C ALA A 161 8.47 -11.47 -7.89
N ILE A 162 8.55 -11.77 -9.19
CA ILE A 162 7.76 -12.85 -9.82
C ILE A 162 8.60 -13.79 -10.70
N ASP A 163 9.69 -13.30 -11.28
CA ASP A 163 10.50 -14.07 -12.23
C ASP A 163 11.53 -14.92 -11.47
N PRO A 164 11.51 -16.25 -11.64
CA PRO A 164 12.47 -17.13 -10.97
C PRO A 164 13.91 -16.92 -11.50
N PRO A 165 14.93 -17.06 -10.65
CA PRO A 165 16.32 -17.01 -11.10
C PRO A 165 16.65 -18.21 -11.99
N GLY A 166 17.61 -18.05 -12.91
CA GLY A 166 18.02 -19.11 -13.83
C GLY A 166 18.52 -18.58 -15.16
N PRO A 167 18.63 -19.46 -16.19
CA PRO A 167 19.13 -19.09 -17.50
C PRO A 167 18.02 -18.45 -18.35
N TYR A 168 18.22 -17.18 -18.68
CA TYR A 168 17.43 -16.44 -19.67
C TYR A 168 18.22 -16.37 -20.97
N VAL A 169 17.61 -16.81 -22.08
CA VAL A 169 18.31 -16.93 -23.37
C VAL A 169 17.74 -15.91 -24.34
N TYR A 170 18.63 -15.06 -24.86
CA TYR A 170 18.34 -14.14 -25.96
C TYR A 170 18.76 -14.80 -27.28
N THR A 171 17.86 -14.86 -28.26
CA THR A 171 18.11 -15.45 -29.57
C THR A 171 17.73 -14.47 -30.67
N VAL A 172 18.67 -14.19 -31.57
CA VAL A 172 18.38 -13.41 -32.78
C VAL A 172 17.87 -14.35 -33.87
N THR A 173 17.01 -13.87 -34.77
CA THR A 173 16.41 -14.70 -35.83
C THR A 173 17.25 -14.74 -37.10
N ASP A 174 17.98 -13.67 -37.37
CA ASP A 174 18.83 -13.58 -38.54
C ASP A 174 20.05 -14.47 -38.38
N THR A 175 20.44 -15.17 -39.45
CA THR A 175 21.55 -16.12 -39.40
C THR A 175 22.85 -15.36 -39.16
N VAL A 176 23.56 -15.72 -38.09
CA VAL A 176 24.82 -15.09 -37.70
C VAL A 176 26.00 -15.91 -38.24
N THR A 177 26.69 -15.43 -39.27
CA THR A 177 27.88 -16.08 -39.86
C THR A 177 29.23 -15.48 -39.45
N CYS A 178 29.24 -14.30 -38.82
CA CYS A 178 30.46 -13.66 -38.34
C CYS A 178 31.25 -14.50 -37.31
N PRO A 179 32.56 -14.73 -37.52
CA PRO A 179 33.39 -15.45 -36.56
C PRO A 179 33.35 -14.79 -35.17
N GLY A 180 32.95 -15.57 -34.16
CA GLY A 180 32.88 -15.11 -32.76
C GLY A 180 31.57 -14.41 -32.38
N ALA A 181 30.66 -14.13 -33.33
CA ALA A 181 29.31 -13.70 -33.02
C ALA A 181 28.43 -14.93 -32.72
N ASN A 182 27.54 -14.80 -31.74
CA ASN A 182 26.68 -15.88 -31.30
C ASN A 182 25.26 -15.72 -31.84
N GLN A 183 24.63 -16.82 -32.25
CA GLN A 183 23.19 -16.82 -32.60
C GLN A 183 22.30 -16.64 -31.37
N SER A 184 22.78 -17.09 -30.20
CA SER A 184 22.08 -17.00 -28.93
C SER A 184 23.06 -16.73 -27.80
N ALA A 185 22.64 -15.96 -26.80
CA ALA A 185 23.39 -15.66 -25.60
C ALA A 185 22.55 -15.99 -24.36
N SER A 186 23.18 -16.58 -23.33
CA SER A 186 22.52 -16.96 -22.08
C SER A 186 22.97 -16.05 -20.94
N ILE A 187 21.99 -15.49 -20.23
CA ILE A 187 22.17 -14.73 -18.99
C ILE A 187 21.73 -15.60 -17.82
N ALA A 188 22.66 -15.94 -16.93
CA ALA A 188 22.35 -16.60 -15.67
C ALA A 188 22.00 -15.55 -14.61
N VAL A 189 20.70 -15.40 -14.34
CA VAL A 189 20.22 -14.52 -13.27
C VAL A 189 20.38 -15.21 -11.93
N GLN A 190 21.00 -14.52 -10.97
CA GLN A 190 21.11 -14.95 -9.58
C GLN A 190 20.55 -13.86 -8.67
N LEU A 191 19.80 -14.28 -7.65
CA LEU A 191 19.19 -13.38 -6.67
C LEU A 191 19.97 -13.44 -5.35
N THR A 192 20.33 -12.27 -4.85
CA THR A 192 20.65 -12.07 -3.45
C THR A 192 19.35 -11.75 -2.72
N HIS A 193 19.00 -12.62 -1.77
CA HIS A 193 17.77 -12.53 -1.00
C HIS A 193 17.98 -11.62 0.21
N VAL A 194 17.31 -10.47 0.27
CA VAL A 194 17.29 -9.58 1.45
C VAL A 194 15.85 -9.27 1.88
N GLY A 195 14.88 -9.44 0.98
CA GLY A 195 13.48 -9.21 1.26
C GLY A 195 13.08 -7.74 1.38
N PRO A 196 11.79 -7.48 1.58
CA PRO A 196 11.29 -6.12 1.76
C PRO A 196 11.72 -5.55 3.13
N ALA A 197 11.63 -4.23 3.27
CA ALA A 197 11.82 -3.57 4.54
C ALA A 197 10.77 -4.04 5.57
N GLN A 198 11.20 -4.16 6.82
CA GLN A 198 10.41 -4.68 7.93
C GLN A 198 10.23 -3.61 9.00
N VAL A 199 9.18 -3.78 9.81
CA VAL A 199 8.94 -2.98 11.00
C VAL A 199 8.75 -3.94 12.16
N THR A 200 9.44 -3.69 13.26
CA THR A 200 9.29 -4.45 14.50
C THR A 200 9.09 -3.49 15.67
N SER A 201 8.41 -3.94 16.72
CA SER A 201 8.22 -3.19 17.96
C SER A 201 8.86 -3.97 19.10
N ILE A 202 9.69 -3.29 19.88
CA ILE A 202 10.47 -3.88 20.98
C ILE A 202 10.11 -3.11 22.25
N CYS A 203 9.90 -3.83 23.35
CA CYS A 203 9.62 -3.19 24.63
C CYS A 203 10.92 -2.65 25.24
N GLU A 204 10.90 -1.46 25.85
CA GLU A 204 12.09 -0.92 26.53
C GLU A 204 12.59 -1.79 27.70
N LEU A 205 11.77 -2.74 28.17
CA LEU A 205 12.12 -3.71 29.21
C LEU A 205 12.63 -5.04 28.66
N ASP A 206 12.62 -5.24 27.35
CA ASP A 206 13.15 -6.45 26.74
C ASP A 206 14.68 -6.50 26.86
N GLY A 207 15.23 -7.71 26.97
CA GLY A 207 16.67 -7.91 26.80
C GLY A 207 17.10 -7.74 25.33
N PRO A 208 18.41 -7.88 25.04
CA PRO A 208 18.91 -7.74 23.67
C PRO A 208 18.23 -8.69 22.66
N VAL A 209 17.74 -8.13 21.56
CA VAL A 209 16.97 -8.80 20.51
C VAL A 209 17.79 -8.91 19.22
N ASP A 210 17.80 -10.08 18.58
CA ASP A 210 18.46 -10.25 17.28
C ASP A 210 17.55 -9.79 16.12
N LEU A 211 17.89 -8.66 15.49
CA LEU A 211 17.13 -8.07 14.38
C LEU A 211 17.14 -8.95 13.12
N SER A 212 18.09 -9.87 12.98
CA SER A 212 18.11 -10.79 11.83
C SER A 212 16.89 -11.72 11.80
N GLN A 213 16.26 -11.98 12.96
CA GLN A 213 15.03 -12.76 13.04
C GLN A 213 13.81 -12.02 12.48
N SER A 214 13.90 -10.69 12.35
CA SER A 214 12.85 -9.89 11.71
C SER A 214 12.95 -9.94 10.18
N LEU A 215 14.09 -10.36 9.61
CA LEU A 215 14.24 -10.50 8.17
C LEU A 215 13.45 -11.72 7.67
N MET A 216 13.12 -11.71 6.38
CA MET A 216 12.39 -12.82 5.78
C MET A 216 13.18 -14.14 5.87
N PRO A 217 12.51 -15.30 6.04
CA PRO A 217 13.18 -16.59 6.00
C PRO A 217 13.93 -16.83 4.68
N GLY A 218 15.16 -17.34 4.75
CA GLY A 218 15.99 -17.60 3.57
C GLY A 218 16.73 -16.37 3.04
N PHE A 219 16.81 -15.28 3.81
CA PHE A 219 17.72 -14.17 3.49
C PHE A 219 19.18 -14.66 3.37
N THR A 220 19.96 -13.91 2.60
CA THR A 220 21.38 -14.20 2.37
C THR A 220 22.17 -13.80 3.61
N GLU A 221 22.72 -14.78 4.32
CA GLU A 221 23.46 -14.57 5.57
C GLU A 221 24.80 -13.83 5.38
N ASN A 222 25.45 -13.49 6.50
CA ASN A 222 26.77 -12.85 6.57
C ASN A 222 26.86 -11.43 5.99
N GLY A 223 25.72 -10.75 5.83
CA GLY A 223 25.66 -9.30 5.64
C GLY A 223 26.10 -8.48 6.85
N LEU A 224 26.28 -7.19 6.61
CA LEU A 224 26.69 -6.21 7.61
C LEU A 224 25.50 -5.35 8.02
N TRP A 225 25.41 -5.10 9.33
CA TRP A 225 24.41 -4.21 9.90
C TRP A 225 24.96 -2.80 10.07
N HIS A 226 24.13 -1.81 9.78
CA HIS A 226 24.41 -0.41 10.04
C HIS A 226 23.18 0.27 10.62
N GLN A 227 23.36 1.33 11.39
CA GLN A 227 22.29 2.18 11.87
C GLN A 227 22.50 3.59 11.32
N TYR A 228 21.41 4.31 11.08
CA TYR A 228 21.49 5.73 10.78
C TYR A 228 21.53 6.53 12.07
N VAL A 229 22.70 7.05 12.44
CA VAL A 229 22.84 7.89 13.64
C VAL A 229 23.07 9.33 13.20
N MET A 230 22.15 10.21 13.59
CA MET A 230 22.13 11.63 13.21
C MET A 230 22.06 11.85 11.69
N LEU A 231 23.19 11.80 10.98
CA LEU A 231 23.30 12.06 9.54
C LEU A 231 24.33 11.15 8.86
N SER A 232 24.81 10.12 9.55
CA SER A 232 25.76 9.15 9.03
C SER A 232 25.23 7.73 9.21
N MET A 233 25.88 6.79 8.53
CA MET A 233 25.53 5.37 8.58
C MET A 233 26.70 4.65 9.23
N GLU A 234 26.50 4.23 10.47
CA GLU A 234 27.50 3.64 11.34
C GLU A 234 27.34 2.12 11.39
N PRO A 235 28.44 1.35 11.45
CA PRO A 235 28.34 -0.09 11.67
C PRO A 235 27.63 -0.39 12.99
N HIS A 236 26.75 -1.38 12.97
CA HIS A 236 26.00 -1.86 14.11
C HIS A 236 26.10 -3.38 14.22
N ALA A 237 25.83 -3.95 15.40
CA ALA A 237 25.65 -5.39 15.54
C ALA A 237 24.27 -5.82 14.98
N ALA A 238 24.05 -7.12 14.76
CA ALA A 238 22.71 -7.62 14.45
C ALA A 238 21.75 -7.54 15.66
N THR A 239 22.32 -7.46 16.86
CA THR A 239 21.58 -7.39 18.12
C THR A 239 21.24 -5.94 18.45
N TYR A 240 19.97 -5.66 18.71
CA TYR A 240 19.43 -4.43 19.28
C TYR A 240 19.30 -4.58 20.79
N ASP A 241 19.86 -3.67 21.56
CA ASP A 241 19.74 -3.61 23.02
C ASP A 241 18.99 -2.35 23.44
N PRO A 242 17.73 -2.45 23.94
CA PRO A 242 16.95 -1.28 24.35
C PRO A 242 17.61 -0.43 25.44
N GLU A 243 18.55 -0.97 26.23
CA GLU A 243 19.26 -0.20 27.25
C GLU A 243 20.34 0.74 26.66
N VAL A 244 20.81 0.45 25.44
CA VAL A 244 21.98 1.11 24.84
C VAL A 244 21.64 1.80 23.52
N ASP A 245 20.82 1.16 22.72
CA ASP A 245 20.49 1.58 21.36
C ASP A 245 19.31 2.55 21.37
N SER A 246 19.18 3.27 20.26
CA SER A 246 18.03 4.15 20.04
C SER A 246 17.17 3.57 18.92
N SER A 247 15.85 3.66 19.11
CA SER A 247 14.89 3.29 18.07
C SER A 247 15.15 4.04 16.76
N GLY A 248 14.82 3.41 15.64
CA GLY A 248 15.15 3.94 14.33
C GLY A 248 15.29 2.87 13.26
N VAL A 249 16.00 3.20 12.18
CA VAL A 249 16.15 2.33 11.02
C VAL A 249 17.52 1.67 11.02
N PHE A 250 17.51 0.35 11.00
CA PHE A 250 18.70 -0.51 10.91
C PHE A 250 18.77 -1.12 9.51
N PHE A 251 19.89 -0.94 8.84
CA PHE A 251 20.12 -1.41 7.48
C PHE A 251 20.92 -2.70 7.50
N TYR A 252 20.42 -3.69 6.76
CA TYR A 252 21.13 -4.92 6.47
C TYR A 252 21.64 -4.90 5.03
N MET A 253 22.95 -5.05 4.87
CA MET A 253 23.62 -4.96 3.57
C MET A 253 24.43 -6.21 3.26
N VAL A 254 24.18 -6.84 2.12
CA VAL A 254 24.90 -8.05 1.67
C VAL A 254 24.99 -8.08 0.15
N ALA A 255 26.18 -8.38 -0.39
CA ALA A 255 26.44 -8.48 -1.83
C ALA A 255 25.92 -7.30 -2.69
N GLY A 256 25.89 -6.07 -2.14
CA GLY A 256 25.39 -4.88 -2.83
C GLY A 256 23.86 -4.69 -2.75
N CYS A 257 23.15 -5.60 -2.10
CA CYS A 257 21.73 -5.50 -1.78
C CYS A 257 21.52 -4.92 -0.39
N THR A 258 20.37 -4.26 -0.18
CA THR A 258 20.05 -3.60 1.07
C THR A 258 18.58 -3.78 1.39
N THR A 259 18.30 -4.08 2.66
CA THR A 259 16.97 -3.98 3.27
C THR A 259 17.10 -3.25 4.61
N SER A 260 15.97 -2.98 5.25
CA SER A 260 15.97 -2.34 6.57
C SER A 260 14.96 -2.96 7.52
N VAL A 261 15.26 -2.87 8.80
CA VAL A 261 14.35 -3.12 9.92
C VAL A 261 14.16 -1.80 10.64
N THR A 262 12.93 -1.29 10.65
CA THR A 262 12.55 -0.14 11.48
C THR A 262 12.14 -0.66 12.85
N VAL A 263 12.88 -0.27 13.88
CA VAL A 263 12.58 -0.60 15.27
C VAL A 263 11.81 0.57 15.86
N ASN A 264 10.58 0.30 16.31
CA ASN A 264 9.84 1.17 17.21
C ASN A 264 10.03 0.65 18.64
N GLU A 265 10.33 1.54 19.56
CA GLU A 265 10.44 1.16 20.97
C GLU A 265 9.17 1.55 21.71
N ASP A 266 8.53 0.55 22.32
CA ASP A 266 7.34 0.74 23.13
C ASP A 266 7.76 1.08 24.56
N THR A 267 7.25 2.20 25.07
CA THR A 267 7.48 2.64 26.44
C THR A 267 6.61 1.83 27.40
N ALA A 268 7.21 1.29 28.44
CA ALA A 268 6.53 0.62 29.52
C ALA A 268 5.81 1.63 30.42
N ILE A 269 4.54 1.34 30.70
CA ILE A 269 3.72 2.12 31.63
C ILE A 269 3.25 1.23 32.77
N ALA A 270 2.71 1.87 33.81
CA ALA A 270 2.04 1.16 34.88
C ALA A 270 0.66 0.66 34.42
N TRP A 271 0.37 -0.60 34.77
CA TRP A 271 -0.89 -1.28 34.58
C TRP A 271 -1.37 -1.76 35.95
N PHE A 272 -2.65 -1.56 36.25
CA PHE A 272 -3.27 -1.81 37.56
C PHE A 272 -4.31 -2.92 37.43
N ASN A 273 -4.31 -3.89 38.36
CA ASN A 273 -5.21 -5.05 38.30
C ASN A 273 -6.66 -4.60 38.48
N ASP A 274 -7.53 -4.97 37.54
CA ASP A 274 -8.97 -4.68 37.50
C ASP A 274 -9.71 -6.00 37.76
N ALA A 275 -9.76 -6.41 39.03
CA ALA A 275 -10.24 -7.74 39.39
C ALA A 275 -11.77 -7.86 39.35
N ASP A 276 -12.48 -6.74 39.48
CA ASP A 276 -13.94 -6.66 39.45
C ASP A 276 -14.50 -6.23 38.08
N HIS A 277 -13.63 -5.82 37.15
CA HIS A 277 -13.93 -5.46 35.76
C HIS A 277 -14.77 -4.20 35.61
N ASP A 278 -14.60 -3.23 36.51
CA ASP A 278 -15.28 -1.93 36.42
C ASP A 278 -14.54 -0.92 35.52
N GLY A 279 -13.31 -1.27 35.11
CA GLY A 279 -12.44 -0.46 34.24
C GLY A 279 -11.47 0.44 35.00
N MET A 280 -11.44 0.37 36.33
CA MET A 280 -10.49 1.02 37.22
C MET A 280 -9.64 -0.05 37.91
N GLY A 281 -8.33 0.19 38.04
CA GLY A 281 -7.43 -0.79 38.64
C GLY A 281 -6.90 -0.35 40.00
N ASP A 282 -6.51 -1.35 40.80
CA ASP A 282 -5.97 -1.16 42.16
C ASP A 282 -4.55 -0.56 42.13
N PRO A 283 -4.31 0.65 42.68
CA PRO A 283 -2.98 1.26 42.82
C PRO A 283 -1.96 0.41 43.58
N SER A 284 -2.43 -0.52 44.40
CA SER A 284 -1.62 -1.42 45.24
C SER A 284 -1.17 -2.67 44.49
N ASP A 285 -1.86 -3.04 43.39
CA ASP A 285 -1.55 -4.17 42.53
C ASP A 285 -1.18 -3.66 41.13
N VAL A 286 0.09 -3.25 41.01
CA VAL A 286 0.66 -2.63 39.82
C VAL A 286 1.76 -3.48 39.19
N ILE A 287 1.75 -3.55 37.87
CA ILE A 287 2.83 -4.12 37.06
C ILE A 287 3.27 -3.12 35.99
N ILE A 288 4.56 -3.14 35.63
CA ILE A 288 5.11 -2.29 34.56
C ILE A 288 5.25 -3.15 33.31
N ALA A 289 4.63 -2.74 32.21
CA ALA A 289 4.67 -3.46 30.94
C ALA A 289 4.43 -2.52 29.75
N CYS A 290 4.97 -2.88 28.58
CA CYS A 290 4.78 -2.13 27.33
C CYS A 290 3.41 -2.37 26.69
N THR A 291 2.84 -3.56 26.88
CA THR A 291 1.51 -3.91 26.39
C THR A 291 0.59 -4.25 27.56
N ARG A 292 -0.71 -4.02 27.39
CA ARG A 292 -1.73 -4.28 28.40
C ARG A 292 -1.76 -5.77 28.78
N PRO A 293 -1.44 -6.13 30.02
CA PRO A 293 -1.63 -7.49 30.52
C PRO A 293 -3.12 -7.82 30.69
N GLU A 294 -3.50 -9.09 30.58
CA GLU A 294 -4.88 -9.53 30.77
C GLU A 294 -5.34 -9.24 32.21
N GLY A 295 -6.51 -8.61 32.36
CA GLY A 295 -7.05 -8.21 33.67
C GLY A 295 -6.46 -6.92 34.25
N TYR A 296 -5.68 -6.16 33.49
CA TYR A 296 -5.12 -4.89 33.96
C TYR A 296 -5.58 -3.69 33.09
N VAL A 297 -5.71 -2.53 33.71
CA VAL A 297 -6.10 -1.25 33.09
C VAL A 297 -5.07 -0.16 33.40
N PRO A 298 -4.97 0.91 32.58
CA PRO A 298 -4.00 1.98 32.83
C PRO A 298 -4.49 3.01 33.86
N ASP A 299 -5.76 2.92 34.28
CA ASP A 299 -6.36 3.79 35.29
C ASP A 299 -6.13 3.22 36.68
N SER A 300 -5.57 4.03 37.58
CA SER A 300 -5.24 3.67 38.96
C SER A 300 -6.23 4.28 39.95
N SER A 301 -7.51 4.41 39.58
CA SER A 301 -8.48 5.17 40.39
C SER A 301 -9.22 4.34 41.42
N ASP A 302 -8.93 3.04 41.56
CA ASP A 302 -9.68 2.15 42.43
C ASP A 302 -8.96 1.79 43.73
N ALA A 303 -9.37 2.41 44.84
CA ALA A 303 -8.86 2.04 46.16
C ALA A 303 -9.41 0.69 46.67
N CYS A 304 -10.45 0.16 46.03
CA CYS A 304 -11.20 -1.01 46.45
C CYS A 304 -11.30 -2.07 45.34
N GLY A 305 -10.13 -2.51 44.83
CA GLY A 305 -9.89 -3.39 43.68
C GLY A 305 -10.66 -4.72 43.54
N THR A 306 -11.56 -5.04 44.46
CA THR A 306 -12.39 -6.26 44.41
C THR A 306 -13.90 -5.97 44.46
N LEU A 307 -14.29 -4.69 44.52
CA LEU A 307 -15.67 -4.25 44.72
C LEU A 307 -16.02 -3.17 43.70
N LEU A 308 -17.07 -3.42 42.92
CA LEU A 308 -17.49 -2.53 41.83
C LEU A 308 -17.64 -1.07 42.29
N GLY A 309 -16.83 -0.19 41.71
CA GLY A 309 -16.83 1.24 41.96
C GLY A 309 -15.87 1.66 43.09
N THR A 310 -15.68 2.98 43.19
CA THR A 310 -14.73 3.56 44.15
C THR A 310 -15.37 3.86 45.50
N VAL A 311 -14.56 4.17 46.52
CA VAL A 311 -15.02 4.69 47.82
C VAL A 311 -16.02 5.84 47.63
N GLY A 312 -17.21 5.72 48.24
CA GLY A 312 -18.32 6.65 48.05
C GLY A 312 -19.34 6.22 46.99
N SER A 313 -19.04 5.19 46.19
CA SER A 313 -19.99 4.61 45.24
C SER A 313 -21.10 3.85 45.96
N PRO A 314 -22.33 3.88 45.43
CA PRO A 314 -23.41 3.07 45.95
C PRO A 314 -23.10 1.59 45.73
N CYS A 315 -23.39 0.77 46.72
CA CYS A 315 -23.24 -0.68 46.69
C CYS A 315 -24.47 -1.34 47.35
N ASP A 316 -24.50 -2.67 47.39
CA ASP A 316 -25.54 -3.44 48.08
C ASP A 316 -24.85 -4.62 48.78
N ASP A 317 -24.88 -4.65 50.11
CA ASP A 317 -24.32 -5.74 50.93
C ASP A 317 -25.35 -6.85 51.21
N GLU A 318 -26.51 -6.77 50.55
CA GLU A 318 -27.70 -7.61 50.75
C GLU A 318 -28.24 -7.60 52.19
N ASP A 319 -27.81 -6.66 53.06
CA ASP A 319 -28.36 -6.52 54.41
C ASP A 319 -29.69 -5.74 54.36
N PRO A 320 -30.85 -6.38 54.65
CA PRO A 320 -32.14 -5.70 54.59
C PRO A 320 -32.36 -4.67 55.71
N SER A 321 -31.46 -4.61 56.70
CA SER A 321 -31.56 -3.73 57.86
C SER A 321 -30.94 -2.35 57.64
N THR A 322 -30.17 -2.20 56.58
CA THR A 322 -29.50 -0.96 56.17
C THR A 322 -30.13 -0.38 54.91
N VAL A 323 -29.92 0.92 54.70
CA VAL A 323 -30.25 1.62 53.47
C VAL A 323 -29.14 2.59 53.08
N SER A 324 -29.10 2.91 51.79
CA SER A 324 -28.12 3.82 51.18
C SER A 324 -26.69 3.32 51.43
N ASP A 325 -26.43 2.08 51.01
CA ASP A 325 -25.14 1.44 51.23
C ASP A 325 -24.08 2.06 50.31
N VAL A 326 -22.93 2.33 50.89
CA VAL A 326 -21.83 3.05 50.25
C VAL A 326 -20.51 2.37 50.62
N ILE A 327 -19.61 2.28 49.65
CA ILE A 327 -18.26 1.76 49.85
C ILE A 327 -17.48 2.70 50.78
N ASN A 328 -17.00 2.21 51.92
CA ASN A 328 -16.20 2.98 52.86
C ASN A 328 -14.68 2.93 52.53
N ALA A 329 -13.86 3.60 53.34
CA ALA A 329 -12.40 3.63 53.14
C ALA A 329 -11.71 2.28 53.43
N GLU A 330 -12.40 1.39 54.14
CA GLU A 330 -11.98 0.02 54.43
C GLU A 330 -12.45 -0.98 53.36
N CYS A 331 -13.05 -0.49 52.26
CA CYS A 331 -13.61 -1.27 51.16
C CYS A 331 -14.72 -2.25 51.56
N GLU A 332 -15.47 -1.86 52.58
CA GLU A 332 -16.69 -2.53 53.00
C GLU A 332 -17.89 -1.78 52.44
N CYS A 333 -18.86 -2.52 51.89
CA CYS A 333 -20.17 -1.96 51.58
C CYS A 333 -20.97 -1.87 52.88
N LEU A 334 -21.25 -0.66 53.35
CA LEU A 334 -22.02 -0.44 54.58
C LEU A 334 -23.11 0.58 54.36
N GLY A 335 -24.31 0.31 54.85
CA GLY A 335 -25.39 1.27 54.88
C GLY A 335 -25.68 1.88 56.23
N THR A 336 -26.66 2.77 56.21
CA THR A 336 -27.19 3.39 57.42
C THR A 336 -28.38 2.61 57.92
N LEU A 337 -28.41 2.29 59.22
CA LEU A 337 -29.57 1.65 59.83
C LEU A 337 -30.81 2.55 59.66
N TRP A 338 -31.92 1.98 59.20
CA TRP A 338 -33.21 2.68 59.18
C TRP A 338 -33.71 2.88 60.61
N THR A 339 -33.25 3.92 61.29
CA THR A 339 -33.75 4.33 62.60
C THR A 339 -34.67 5.55 62.47
N SER A 340 -35.86 5.36 61.90
CA SER A 340 -37.03 6.19 62.26
C SER A 340 -38.33 5.67 61.64
N VAL A 341 -39.19 5.14 62.50
CA VAL A 341 -40.63 5.42 62.38
C VAL A 341 -40.83 6.76 63.07
N GLU A 342 -40.87 7.87 62.32
CA GLU A 342 -41.33 9.14 62.87
C GLU A 342 -42.84 9.06 63.15
N PRO A 343 -43.33 9.44 64.36
CA PRO A 343 -44.76 9.51 64.62
C PRO A 343 -45.34 10.76 63.95
N VAL A 344 -46.29 10.57 63.03
CA VAL A 344 -47.03 11.65 62.35
C VAL A 344 -47.73 12.57 63.37
N GLN A 345 -47.17 13.76 63.59
CA GLN A 345 -47.73 14.82 64.44
C GLN A 345 -48.72 15.72 63.69
N HIS A 346 -49.77 15.16 63.08
CA HIS A 346 -50.93 15.95 62.66
C HIS A 346 -52.23 15.42 63.26
N LYS A 347 -52.47 15.83 64.49
CA LYS A 347 -53.72 15.67 65.25
C LYS A 347 -54.76 16.69 64.77
N SER A 348 -55.35 16.46 63.60
CA SER A 348 -56.55 17.17 63.15
C SER A 348 -57.74 16.20 63.26
N THR A 349 -58.30 16.06 64.46
CA THR A 349 -59.39 15.10 64.72
C THR A 349 -60.75 15.73 64.43
N LEU A 350 -61.53 15.11 63.55
CA LEU A 350 -62.95 15.42 63.35
C LEU A 350 -63.76 14.86 64.54
N THR A 351 -64.59 15.70 65.13
CA THR A 351 -65.54 15.32 66.19
C THR A 351 -66.94 15.23 65.60
N VAL A 352 -67.69 14.19 65.98
CA VAL A 352 -69.03 13.89 65.46
C VAL A 352 -70.00 13.75 66.62
N TRP A 353 -71.11 14.49 66.62
CA TRP A 353 -72.12 14.47 67.68
C TRP A 353 -73.54 14.61 67.13
N PRO A 354 -74.55 13.87 67.66
CA PRO A 354 -74.42 12.82 68.66
C PRO A 354 -73.77 11.55 68.08
N ASN A 355 -72.99 10.86 68.91
CA ASN A 355 -72.35 9.59 68.58
C ASN A 355 -72.32 8.72 69.86
N PRO A 356 -73.19 7.72 70.02
CA PRO A 356 -74.04 7.12 68.99
C PRO A 356 -75.18 8.02 68.48
N TYR A 357 -75.47 7.94 67.18
CA TYR A 357 -76.54 8.64 66.52
C TYR A 357 -77.83 7.80 66.51
N THR A 358 -78.94 8.41 66.91
CA THR A 358 -80.26 7.75 66.98
C THR A 358 -81.30 8.46 66.12
N SER A 359 -81.28 9.81 66.04
CA SER A 359 -82.13 10.61 65.16
C SER A 359 -81.70 12.08 65.15
N GLY A 360 -82.20 12.86 64.18
CA GLY A 360 -82.02 14.31 64.11
C GLY A 360 -80.80 14.76 63.29
N PRO A 361 -80.31 15.98 63.50
CA PRO A 361 -79.16 16.49 62.76
C PRO A 361 -77.82 16.04 63.37
N LEU A 362 -76.84 15.77 62.52
CA LEU A 362 -75.47 15.42 62.89
C LEU A 362 -74.59 16.68 62.89
N ASN A 363 -73.94 16.99 64.01
CA ASN A 363 -72.99 18.09 64.14
C ASN A 363 -71.57 17.54 63.95
N LEU A 364 -70.85 18.12 63.00
CA LEU A 364 -69.44 17.86 62.73
C LEU A 364 -68.62 19.06 63.17
N SER A 365 -67.57 18.84 63.95
CA SER A 365 -66.68 19.89 64.46
C SER A 365 -65.22 19.50 64.24
N GLY A 366 -64.40 20.43 63.78
CA GLY A 366 -62.98 20.21 63.54
C GLY A 366 -62.33 21.47 62.96
N ASP A 367 -61.14 21.32 62.40
CA ASP A 367 -60.50 22.39 61.64
C ASP A 367 -61.13 22.51 60.24
N ILE A 368 -62.41 22.91 60.21
CA ILE A 368 -63.24 23.04 59.01
C ILE A 368 -63.87 24.43 58.96
N ASN A 369 -63.46 25.25 58.00
CA ASN A 369 -64.03 26.58 57.79
C ASN A 369 -64.23 26.81 56.29
N GLY A 370 -65.37 27.40 55.93
CA GLY A 370 -65.71 27.65 54.53
C GLY A 370 -66.44 26.48 53.88
N PRO A 371 -66.36 26.33 52.53
CA PRO A 371 -67.00 25.24 51.82
C PRO A 371 -66.46 23.88 52.26
N VAL A 372 -67.35 22.96 52.59
CA VAL A 372 -67.01 21.59 53.00
C VAL A 372 -67.79 20.57 52.19
N GLU A 373 -67.16 19.42 51.95
CA GLU A 373 -67.81 18.25 51.38
C GLU A 373 -67.81 17.13 52.42
N VAL A 374 -69.01 16.66 52.79
CA VAL A 374 -69.21 15.61 53.78
C VAL A 374 -69.58 14.32 53.06
N HIS A 375 -68.79 13.29 53.30
CA HIS A 375 -68.98 11.96 52.72
C HIS A 375 -69.09 10.93 53.85
N MET A 376 -70.22 10.22 53.92
CA MET A 376 -70.42 9.10 54.84
C MET A 376 -70.55 7.81 54.06
N VAL A 377 -69.80 6.80 54.48
CA VAL A 377 -69.80 5.46 53.88
C VAL A 377 -70.07 4.39 54.95
N ASP A 378 -70.75 3.32 54.57
CA ASP A 378 -70.84 2.12 55.41
C ASP A 378 -69.52 1.33 55.40
N LEU A 379 -69.39 0.29 56.23
CA LEU A 379 -68.18 -0.56 56.28
C LEU A 379 -67.91 -1.36 55.01
N HIS A 380 -68.89 -1.47 54.10
CA HIS A 380 -68.70 -2.08 52.78
C HIS A 380 -68.25 -1.05 51.73
N GLY A 381 -67.98 0.19 52.14
CA GLY A 381 -67.55 1.28 51.27
C GLY A 381 -68.67 1.93 50.46
N ARG A 382 -69.94 1.60 50.71
CA ARG A 382 -71.06 2.22 50.00
C ARG A 382 -71.35 3.59 50.60
N THR A 383 -71.41 4.60 49.74
CA THR A 383 -71.81 5.96 50.12
C THR A 383 -73.26 5.99 50.57
N VAL A 384 -73.48 6.39 51.82
CA VAL A 384 -74.82 6.61 52.39
C VAL A 384 -75.20 8.08 52.46
N LEU A 385 -74.21 8.97 52.42
CA LEU A 385 -74.42 10.41 52.33
C LEU A 385 -73.26 11.05 51.57
N LEU A 386 -73.57 11.89 50.59
CA LEU A 386 -72.65 12.83 50.00
C LEU A 386 -73.34 14.18 49.92
N LEU A 387 -72.79 15.19 50.61
CA LEU A 387 -73.40 16.52 50.67
C LEU A 387 -72.31 17.58 50.68
N SER A 388 -72.52 18.67 49.93
CA SER A 388 -71.76 19.90 50.09
C SER A 388 -72.45 20.84 51.08
N GLY A 389 -71.67 21.55 51.88
CA GLY A 389 -72.14 22.48 52.87
C GLY A 389 -71.14 23.60 53.12
N PHE A 390 -71.43 24.42 54.12
CA PHE A 390 -70.54 25.51 54.56
C PHE A 390 -70.35 25.42 56.07
N ALA A 391 -69.10 25.35 56.50
CA ALA A 391 -68.73 25.35 57.91
C ALA A 391 -68.40 26.76 58.39
N THR A 392 -68.94 27.12 59.55
CA THR A 392 -68.68 28.39 60.24
C THR A 392 -68.17 28.08 61.64
N GLU A 393 -67.10 28.75 62.06
CA GLU A 393 -66.46 28.54 63.38
C GLU A 393 -66.08 27.07 63.65
N GLY A 394 -65.56 26.36 62.64
CA GLY A 394 -65.12 24.97 62.80
C GLY A 394 -66.27 23.95 62.80
N ARG A 395 -67.51 24.33 62.47
CA ARG A 395 -68.69 23.46 62.62
C ARG A 395 -69.59 23.45 61.39
N VAL A 396 -70.15 22.28 61.10
CA VAL A 396 -71.22 22.10 60.10
C VAL A 396 -72.29 21.14 60.62
N LYS A 397 -73.55 21.43 60.32
CA LYS A 397 -74.71 20.63 60.69
C LYS A 397 -75.26 19.93 59.45
N VAL A 398 -75.41 18.62 59.54
CA VAL A 398 -75.73 17.76 58.40
C VAL A 398 -77.03 17.01 58.67
N ALA A 399 -77.94 17.02 57.70
CA ALA A 399 -79.15 16.21 57.74
C ALA A 399 -78.80 14.77 57.34
N VAL A 400 -79.03 13.82 58.24
CA VAL A 400 -78.75 12.40 57.98
C VAL A 400 -80.00 11.75 57.37
N PRO A 401 -79.88 10.92 56.30
CA PRO A 401 -81.02 10.24 55.69
C PRO A 401 -81.77 9.36 56.69
N THR A 402 -83.10 9.30 56.57
CA THR A 402 -83.92 8.38 57.36
C THR A 402 -83.72 6.94 56.90
N GLY A 403 -83.68 5.98 57.83
CA GLY A 403 -83.60 4.55 57.50
C GLY A 403 -82.20 3.96 57.43
N LEU A 404 -81.19 4.61 58.01
CA LEU A 404 -79.87 4.00 58.20
C LEU A 404 -79.99 2.75 59.08
N SER A 405 -79.35 1.66 58.66
CA SER A 405 -79.25 0.45 59.48
C SER A 405 -78.32 0.69 60.69
N PRO A 406 -78.60 0.10 61.87
CA PRO A 406 -77.68 0.13 63.00
C PRO A 406 -76.31 -0.43 62.60
N GLY A 407 -75.24 0.29 62.94
CA GLY A 407 -73.90 -0.06 62.49
C GLY A 407 -72.91 1.10 62.56
N THR A 408 -71.67 0.82 62.14
CA THR A 408 -70.59 1.80 62.12
C THR A 408 -70.43 2.39 60.72
N TYR A 409 -70.28 3.70 60.65
CA TYR A 409 -70.08 4.45 59.42
C TYR A 409 -68.81 5.29 59.52
N LEU A 410 -68.10 5.45 58.40
CA LEU A 410 -66.94 6.33 58.31
C LEU A 410 -67.41 7.68 57.77
N VAL A 411 -67.10 8.76 58.51
CA VAL A 411 -67.39 10.14 58.14
C VAL A 411 -66.10 10.79 57.69
N ARG A 412 -66.07 11.27 56.45
CA ARG A 412 -64.97 12.04 55.86
C ARG A 412 -65.48 13.46 55.57
N VAL A 413 -64.72 14.46 55.99
CA VAL A 413 -64.96 15.87 55.64
C VAL A 413 -63.76 16.41 54.88
N VAL A 414 -64.01 16.98 53.71
CA VAL A 414 -63.01 17.70 52.92
C VAL A 414 -63.26 19.19 53.07
N SER A 415 -62.26 19.94 53.52
CA SER A 415 -62.33 21.39 53.71
C SER A 415 -61.00 22.01 53.30
N ALA A 416 -61.00 22.96 52.36
CA ALA A 416 -59.80 23.67 51.90
C ALA A 416 -58.58 22.76 51.58
N GLY A 417 -58.82 21.57 51.02
CA GLY A 417 -57.78 20.58 50.69
C GLY A 417 -57.38 19.62 51.82
N ALA A 418 -57.77 19.89 53.07
CA ALA A 418 -57.57 18.98 54.20
C ALA A 418 -58.67 17.91 54.25
N VAL A 419 -58.30 16.68 54.62
CA VAL A 419 -59.22 15.56 54.79
C VAL A 419 -59.24 15.16 56.26
N LEU A 420 -60.39 15.34 56.91
CA LEU A 420 -60.60 14.94 58.28
C LEU A 420 -61.51 13.72 58.32
N ARG A 421 -61.26 12.80 59.25
CA ARG A 421 -61.97 11.52 59.35
C ARG A 421 -62.43 11.26 60.77
N ALA A 422 -63.61 10.66 60.90
CA ALA A 422 -64.16 10.19 62.15
C ALA A 422 -65.07 8.98 61.93
N THR A 423 -65.44 8.33 63.02
CA THR A 423 -66.34 7.18 63.03
C THR A 423 -67.66 7.58 63.67
N LEU A 424 -68.78 7.23 63.03
CA LEU A 424 -70.14 7.40 63.55
C LEU A 424 -70.76 6.03 63.85
N VAL A 425 -71.29 5.84 65.04
CA VAL A 425 -72.05 4.65 65.42
C VAL A 425 -73.54 5.00 65.37
N VAL A 426 -74.31 4.31 64.53
CA VAL A 426 -75.78 4.45 64.45
C VAL A 426 -76.44 3.33 65.25
N ARG A 427 -77.42 3.67 66.10
CA ARG A 427 -78.17 2.73 66.93
C ARG A 427 -79.66 2.73 66.61
#